data_AF-A0A367LHV5-F1
#
_entry.id   AF-A0A367LHV5-F1
#
_cell.length_a   1.000
_cell.length_b   1.000
_cell.length_c   1.000
_cell.angle_alpha   90.00
_cell.angle_beta   90.00
_cell.angle_gamma   90.00
#
_symmetry.space_group_name_H-M   'P 1'
#
loop_
_entity.id
_entity.type
_entity.pdbx_description
1 polymer ?
#
loop_
_entity_poly.entity_id
_entity_poly.type
_entity_poly.pdbx_seq_one_letter_code
_entity_poly.pdbx_strand_id
1 'polypeptide(L)'
;MEDAFPNDAKAKEVVRLWRAWKTVHEMVADREYELAEEEVNVSLDRFRDEYCNPDGTVNSQPDQATPCSEKTTPPVTEANPDPVPDCGPVWVEFLTDKQFGVGQIRQFAKYIISNHYKTGIMVTHAALSPAARKSLASVESMAKIECFLEDDLLVNITHHELVPRHVLLSRDEKAALLKRYRLKETQLPRMLQKDPVARYLGLKRGQVVKIIRASETAGRYASYRLCV
;
A
#
# COMPACT_ATOMS: atom_id res chain seq x y z
N MET A 1 34.84 -33.04 0.80
CA MET A 1 34.70 -31.97 -0.21
C MET A 1 33.21 -31.78 -0.47
N GLU A 2 32.52 -31.16 0.48
CA GLU A 2 31.11 -30.73 0.35
C GLU A 2 31.00 -29.43 1.17
N ASP A 3 31.57 -28.37 0.62
CA ASP A 3 31.57 -27.04 1.21
C ASP A 3 30.25 -26.30 0.88
N ALA A 4 29.46 -26.04 1.91
CA ALA A 4 29.09 -24.68 2.36
C ALA A 4 28.39 -23.66 1.42
N PHE A 5 27.47 -24.07 0.54
CA PHE A 5 26.61 -23.12 -0.22
C PHE A 5 25.11 -22.96 0.16
N PRO A 6 24.47 -23.70 1.10
CA PRO A 6 23.03 -23.51 1.37
C PRO A 6 22.68 -22.23 2.15
N ASN A 7 23.63 -21.64 2.88
CA ASN A 7 23.33 -20.60 3.87
C ASN A 7 23.23 -19.19 3.26
N ASP A 8 24.00 -18.90 2.20
CA ASP A 8 24.05 -17.55 1.59
C ASP A 8 22.78 -17.22 0.79
N ALA A 9 22.22 -18.18 0.06
CA ALA A 9 20.97 -17.98 -0.69
C ALA A 9 19.77 -17.74 0.23
N LYS A 10 19.64 -18.53 1.30
CA LYS A 10 18.60 -18.35 2.33
C LYS A 10 18.77 -17.02 3.07
N ALA A 11 20.00 -16.66 3.45
CA ALA A 11 20.28 -15.38 4.08
C ALA A 11 19.90 -14.18 3.19
N LYS A 12 20.14 -14.28 1.88
CA LYS A 12 19.73 -13.25 0.90
C LYS A 12 18.21 -13.15 0.77
N GLU A 13 17.50 -14.28 0.78
CA GLU A 13 16.03 -14.32 0.74
C GLU A 13 15.42 -13.62 1.97
N VAL A 14 15.94 -13.92 3.17
CA VAL A 14 15.51 -13.26 4.42
C VAL A 14 15.74 -11.75 4.37
N VAL A 15 16.90 -11.29 3.90
CA VAL A 15 17.21 -9.86 3.80
C VAL A 15 16.28 -9.15 2.81
N ARG A 16 15.95 -9.80 1.69
CA ARG A 16 15.04 -9.25 0.68
C ARG A 16 13.63 -9.10 1.24
N LEU A 17 13.13 -10.14 1.91
CA LEU A 17 11.83 -10.09 2.55
C LEU A 17 11.78 -9.03 3.64
N TRP A 18 12.81 -8.93 4.49
CA TRP A 18 12.88 -7.89 5.52
C TRP A 18 12.79 -6.48 4.93
N ARG A 19 13.46 -6.22 3.81
CA ARG A 19 13.36 -4.93 3.11
C ARG A 19 11.96 -4.67 2.56
N ALA A 20 11.36 -5.66 1.91
CA ALA A 20 10.00 -5.56 1.41
C ALA A 20 9.01 -5.32 2.56
N TRP A 21 9.15 -6.05 3.66
CA TRP A 21 8.36 -5.92 4.88
C TRP A 21 8.45 -4.50 5.45
N LYS A 22 9.67 -3.96 5.58
CA LYS A 22 9.88 -2.59 6.04
C LYS A 22 9.18 -1.57 5.14
N THR A 23 9.35 -1.67 3.83
CA THR A 23 8.68 -0.78 2.87
C THR A 23 7.15 -0.88 2.95
N VAL A 24 6.59 -2.07 3.19
CA VAL A 24 5.14 -2.21 3.37
C VAL A 24 4.66 -1.56 4.65
N HIS A 25 5.40 -1.67 5.75
CA HIS A 25 5.04 -1.00 7.02
C HIS A 25 5.14 0.52 6.90
N GLU A 26 6.19 1.03 6.25
CA GLU A 26 6.28 2.45 5.89
C GLU A 26 5.11 2.89 4.99
N MET A 27 4.72 2.07 4.00
CA MET A 27 3.57 2.35 3.13
C MET A 27 2.25 2.38 3.89
N VAL A 28 2.03 1.47 4.82
CA VAL A 28 0.82 1.42 5.65
C VAL A 28 0.78 2.62 6.60
N ALA A 29 1.91 2.99 7.21
CA ALA A 29 2.02 4.21 8.01
C ALA A 29 1.78 5.50 7.18
N ASP A 30 2.35 5.60 5.98
CA ASP A 30 2.15 6.74 5.06
C ASP A 30 0.69 6.88 4.58
N ARG A 31 -0.07 5.78 4.63
CA ARG A 31 -1.53 5.76 4.38
C ARG A 31 -2.36 6.13 5.61
N GLU A 32 -1.74 6.63 6.67
CA GLU A 32 -2.36 7.02 7.94
C GLU A 32 -3.01 5.85 8.70
N TYR A 33 -2.45 4.64 8.61
CA TYR A 33 -2.78 3.54 9.52
C TYR A 33 -1.92 3.62 10.78
N GLU A 34 -2.46 3.15 11.90
CA GLU A 34 -1.76 3.12 13.17
C GLU A 34 -0.88 1.86 13.23
N LEU A 35 0.43 2.07 13.35
CA LEU A 35 1.45 1.05 13.51
C LEU A 35 2.42 1.50 14.60
N ALA A 36 2.96 0.56 15.36
CA ALA A 36 3.98 0.90 16.36
C ALA A 36 5.30 1.30 15.65
N GLU A 37 6.05 2.27 16.20
CA GLU A 37 7.33 2.68 15.60
C GLU A 37 8.33 1.51 15.53
N GLU A 38 8.23 0.59 16.49
CA GLU A 38 9.02 -0.63 16.58
C GLU A 38 8.70 -1.63 15.46
N GLU A 39 7.47 -1.62 14.95
CA GLU A 39 7.06 -2.40 13.79
C GLU A 39 7.62 -1.75 12.52
N VAL A 40 7.50 -0.43 12.36
CA VAL A 40 8.03 0.23 11.16
C VAL A 40 9.56 0.14 11.07
N ASN A 41 10.26 0.18 12.21
CA ASN A 41 11.73 0.20 12.27
C ASN A 41 12.35 -1.10 12.82
N VAL A 42 11.81 -2.26 12.45
CA VAL A 42 12.38 -3.56 12.86
C VAL A 42 13.83 -3.72 12.36
N SER A 43 14.72 -4.17 13.23
CA SER A 43 16.08 -4.55 12.84
C SER A 43 16.08 -5.92 12.14
N LEU A 44 17.09 -6.17 11.30
CA LEU A 44 17.22 -7.47 10.62
C LEU A 44 17.35 -8.64 11.61
N ASP A 45 18.08 -8.44 12.71
CA ASP A 45 18.28 -9.47 13.73
C ASP A 45 16.97 -9.80 14.44
N ARG A 46 16.20 -8.77 14.83
CA ARG A 46 14.87 -8.96 15.42
C ARG A 46 13.91 -9.64 14.44
N PHE A 47 13.93 -9.24 13.18
CA PHE A 47 13.11 -9.85 12.14
C PHE A 47 13.42 -11.35 11.96
N ARG A 48 14.70 -11.73 12.06
CA ARG A 48 15.11 -13.14 12.02
C ARG A 48 14.56 -13.92 13.21
N ASP A 49 14.65 -13.35 14.40
CA ASP A 49 14.20 -14.03 15.62
C ASP A 49 12.67 -14.21 15.67
N GLU A 50 11.92 -13.23 15.18
CA GLU A 50 10.45 -13.22 15.23
C GLU A 50 9.78 -13.93 14.03
N TYR A 51 10.37 -13.84 12.83
CA TYR A 51 9.72 -14.25 11.57
C TYR A 51 10.48 -15.34 10.79
N CYS A 52 11.61 -15.84 11.29
CA CYS A 52 12.29 -17.00 10.70
C CYS A 52 12.20 -18.21 11.64
N ASN A 53 11.95 -19.38 11.07
CA ASN A 53 12.04 -20.66 11.75
C ASN A 53 13.52 -20.99 12.07
N PRO A 54 13.79 -21.89 13.04
CA PRO A 54 15.14 -22.32 13.39
C PRO A 54 15.95 -22.94 12.24
N ASP A 55 15.30 -23.36 11.16
CA ASP A 55 15.91 -23.92 9.94
C ASP A 55 16.27 -22.86 8.87
N GLY A 56 16.05 -21.58 9.20
CA GLY A 56 16.26 -20.43 8.33
C GLY A 56 15.19 -20.25 7.26
N THR A 57 14.06 -20.95 7.35
CA THR A 57 12.89 -20.69 6.50
C THR A 57 12.07 -19.53 7.06
N VAL A 58 11.53 -18.70 6.18
CA VAL A 58 10.66 -17.60 6.56
C VAL A 58 9.29 -18.15 6.97
N ASN A 59 8.79 -17.70 8.12
CA ASN A 59 7.39 -17.81 8.49
C ASN A 59 6.71 -16.45 8.30
N SER A 60 6.16 -16.22 7.11
CA SER A 60 5.39 -15.01 6.80
C SER A 60 4.05 -15.06 7.54
N GLN A 61 4.04 -14.67 8.82
CA GLN A 61 2.76 -14.46 9.50
C GLN A 61 2.10 -13.22 8.90
N PRO A 62 0.82 -13.30 8.51
CA PRO A 62 0.11 -12.15 7.99
C PRO A 62 -0.16 -11.13 9.10
N ASP A 63 -0.16 -9.85 8.72
CA ASP A 63 -0.20 -8.72 9.65
C ASP A 63 -1.48 -7.89 9.47
N GLN A 64 -1.97 -7.27 10.55
CA GLN A 64 -3.19 -6.46 10.55
C GLN A 64 -2.88 -5.04 10.99
N ALA A 65 -3.44 -4.05 10.30
CA ALA A 65 -3.38 -2.67 10.77
C ALA A 65 -4.77 -2.00 10.73
N THR A 66 -5.05 -1.16 11.73
CA THR A 66 -6.28 -0.38 11.83
C THR A 66 -6.03 1.07 11.42
N PRO A 67 -6.97 1.73 10.72
CA PRO A 67 -6.80 3.12 10.29
C PRO A 67 -6.76 4.07 11.50
N CYS A 68 -5.87 5.08 11.46
CA CYS A 68 -5.62 5.97 12.59
C CYS A 68 -6.68 7.08 12.74
N SER A 69 -7.42 7.48 11.70
CA SER A 69 -8.37 8.59 11.84
C SER A 69 -9.57 8.62 10.88
N GLU A 70 -10.64 9.27 11.36
CA GLU A 70 -11.93 9.50 10.70
C GLU A 70 -11.90 10.49 9.51
N LYS A 71 -10.73 11.01 9.09
CA LYS A 71 -10.59 12.03 8.01
C LYS A 71 -11.20 11.64 6.66
N THR A 72 -11.47 10.36 6.47
CA THR A 72 -12.01 9.77 5.25
C THR A 72 -13.50 9.41 5.36
N THR A 73 -14.18 9.81 6.44
CA THR A 73 -15.65 9.70 6.51
C THR A 73 -16.30 10.72 5.57
N PRO A 74 -17.27 10.29 4.73
CA PRO A 74 -18.16 11.22 4.06
C PRO A 74 -18.85 12.12 5.09
N PRO A 75 -19.11 13.40 4.79
CA PRO A 75 -19.96 14.21 5.65
C PRO A 75 -21.38 13.62 5.69
N VAL A 76 -22.01 13.66 6.87
CA VAL A 76 -23.41 13.25 7.05
C VAL A 76 -24.29 14.07 6.11
N THR A 77 -25.13 13.39 5.34
CA THR A 77 -26.08 14.03 4.42
C THR A 77 -27.47 13.45 4.62
N GLU A 78 -28.56 14.16 4.29
CA GLU A 78 -29.93 13.61 4.40
C GLU A 78 -30.11 12.29 3.60
N ALA A 79 -29.34 12.11 2.53
CA ALA A 79 -29.32 10.89 1.72
C ALA A 79 -28.41 9.77 2.29
N ASN A 80 -27.52 10.08 3.24
CA ASN A 80 -26.64 9.12 3.89
C ASN A 80 -26.41 9.53 5.37
N PRO A 81 -27.35 9.18 6.26
CA PRO A 81 -27.34 9.61 7.66
C PRO A 81 -26.20 8.96 8.47
N ASP A 82 -25.69 7.79 8.06
CA ASP A 82 -24.59 7.07 8.71
C ASP A 82 -23.42 6.84 7.72
N PRO A 83 -22.52 7.83 7.53
CA PRO A 83 -21.43 7.72 6.57
C PRO A 83 -20.34 6.77 7.05
N VAL A 84 -20.17 5.65 6.35
CA VAL A 84 -19.08 4.70 6.60
C VAL A 84 -17.73 5.32 6.18
N PRO A 85 -16.68 5.27 7.01
CA PRO A 85 -15.35 5.72 6.63
C PRO A 85 -14.86 5.08 5.33
N ASP A 86 -14.28 5.87 4.41
CA ASP A 86 -13.68 5.33 3.18
C ASP A 86 -12.45 4.45 3.48
N CYS A 87 -11.83 4.64 4.65
CA CYS A 87 -10.73 3.86 5.21
C CYS A 87 -11.27 2.86 6.26
N GLY A 88 -10.91 1.58 6.14
CA GLY A 88 -11.24 0.55 7.13
C GLY A 88 -10.02 -0.31 7.40
N PRO A 89 -10.11 -1.35 8.23
CA PRO A 89 -8.96 -2.17 8.60
C PRO A 89 -8.31 -2.79 7.36
N VAL A 90 -6.98 -2.84 7.36
CA VAL A 90 -6.16 -3.41 6.29
C VAL A 90 -5.52 -4.72 6.74
N TRP A 91 -5.53 -5.70 5.83
CA TRP A 91 -4.86 -6.98 6.00
C TRP A 91 -3.67 -7.05 5.06
N VAL A 92 -2.49 -7.37 5.57
CA VAL A 92 -1.26 -7.49 4.80
C VAL A 92 -0.78 -8.93 4.86
N GLU A 93 -0.60 -9.55 3.69
CA GLU A 93 -0.14 -10.95 3.61
C GLU A 93 1.00 -11.10 2.62
N PHE A 94 2.09 -11.71 3.07
CA PHE A 94 3.25 -12.06 2.26
C PHE A 94 3.13 -13.54 1.85
N LEU A 95 2.91 -13.78 0.55
CA LEU A 95 2.84 -15.14 0.05
C LEU A 95 4.25 -15.73 -0.08
N THR A 96 4.50 -16.85 0.59
CA THR A 96 5.77 -17.60 0.50
C THR A 96 5.89 -18.42 -0.79
N ASP A 97 4.77 -18.68 -1.45
CA ASP A 97 4.74 -19.56 -2.62
C ASP A 97 5.30 -18.86 -3.86
N LYS A 98 6.28 -19.50 -4.51
CA LYS A 98 6.88 -19.02 -5.78
C LYS A 98 5.88 -18.99 -6.94
N GLN A 99 4.83 -19.81 -6.87
CA GLN A 99 3.74 -19.81 -7.83
C GLN A 99 2.45 -19.55 -7.10
N PHE A 100 1.66 -18.62 -7.63
CA PHE A 100 0.38 -18.31 -7.07
C PHE A 100 -0.72 -18.27 -8.14
N GLY A 101 -1.89 -18.78 -7.77
CA GLY A 101 -2.97 -19.06 -8.71
C GLY A 101 -4.26 -18.31 -8.40
N VAL A 102 -5.27 -18.54 -9.25
CA VAL A 102 -6.63 -18.01 -9.06
C VAL A 102 -7.26 -18.53 -7.76
N GLY A 103 -6.91 -19.75 -7.34
CA GLY A 103 -7.42 -20.37 -6.10
C GLY A 103 -7.05 -19.56 -4.85
N GLN A 104 -5.76 -19.22 -4.69
CA GLN A 104 -5.28 -18.43 -3.55
C GLN A 104 -5.90 -17.03 -3.53
N ILE A 105 -6.02 -16.35 -4.68
CA ILE A 105 -6.69 -15.03 -4.74
C ILE A 105 -8.13 -15.11 -4.22
N ARG A 106 -8.87 -16.17 -4.59
CA ARG A 106 -10.24 -16.36 -4.11
C ARG A 106 -10.29 -16.70 -2.62
N GLN A 107 -9.33 -17.49 -2.13
CA GLN A 107 -9.23 -17.80 -0.71
C GLN A 107 -8.92 -16.55 0.12
N PHE A 108 -7.95 -15.77 -0.33
CA PHE A 108 -7.57 -14.48 0.24
C PHE A 108 -8.74 -13.49 0.23
N ALA A 109 -9.44 -13.36 -0.91
CA ALA A 109 -10.62 -12.50 -1.02
C ALA A 109 -11.74 -12.94 -0.07
N LYS A 110 -12.00 -14.24 0.05
CA LYS A 110 -12.96 -14.77 1.03
C LYS A 110 -12.55 -14.42 2.46
N TYR A 111 -11.28 -14.60 2.80
CA TYR A 111 -10.76 -14.26 4.12
C TYR A 111 -10.96 -12.78 4.46
N ILE A 112 -10.64 -11.88 3.52
CA ILE A 112 -10.84 -10.44 3.67
C ILE A 112 -12.30 -10.09 3.92
N ILE A 113 -13.21 -10.66 3.12
CA ILE A 113 -14.64 -10.41 3.22
C ILE A 113 -15.19 -10.97 4.54
N SER A 114 -14.82 -12.19 4.91
CA SER A 114 -15.29 -12.87 6.12
C SER A 114 -14.84 -12.19 7.41
N ASN A 115 -13.65 -11.58 7.41
CA ASN A 115 -13.13 -10.83 8.57
C ASN A 115 -13.41 -9.32 8.49
N HIS A 116 -14.22 -8.88 7.51
CA HIS A 116 -14.61 -7.48 7.34
C HIS A 116 -13.45 -6.49 7.13
N TYR A 117 -12.34 -6.95 6.53
CA TYR A 117 -11.27 -6.05 6.08
C TYR A 117 -11.71 -5.23 4.87
N LYS A 118 -11.40 -3.94 4.88
CA LYS A 118 -11.77 -3.03 3.78
C LYS A 118 -10.79 -3.13 2.62
N THR A 119 -9.50 -3.30 2.96
CA THR A 119 -8.40 -3.40 2.01
C THR A 119 -7.54 -4.61 2.35
N GLY A 120 -7.15 -5.37 1.34
CA GLY A 120 -6.11 -6.39 1.44
C GLY A 120 -4.90 -6.02 0.61
N ILE A 121 -3.72 -6.13 1.18
CA ILE A 121 -2.44 -5.97 0.51
C ILE A 121 -1.80 -7.36 0.45
N MET A 122 -1.57 -7.86 -0.76
CA MET A 122 -0.94 -9.16 -0.99
C MET A 122 0.42 -8.93 -1.65
N VAL A 123 1.49 -9.39 -1.01
CA VAL A 123 2.85 -9.33 -1.56
C VAL A 123 3.20 -10.69 -2.17
N THR A 124 3.62 -10.67 -3.43
CA THR A 124 3.88 -11.88 -4.23
C THR A 124 5.32 -11.90 -4.75
N HIS A 125 5.92 -13.09 -4.87
CA HIS A 125 7.26 -13.25 -5.46
C HIS A 125 7.26 -13.25 -7.00
N ALA A 126 6.10 -13.50 -7.61
CA ALA A 126 5.93 -13.55 -9.07
C ALA A 126 4.84 -12.57 -9.53
N ALA A 127 4.89 -12.18 -10.80
CA ALA A 127 3.87 -11.34 -11.41
C ALA A 127 2.53 -12.11 -11.56
N LEU A 128 1.42 -11.40 -11.40
CA LEU A 128 0.08 -11.95 -11.63
C LEU A 128 -0.05 -12.54 -13.04
N SER A 129 -0.63 -13.73 -13.15
CA SER A 129 -1.08 -14.25 -14.45
C SER A 129 -2.28 -13.46 -14.99
N PRO A 130 -2.55 -13.47 -16.31
CA PRO A 130 -3.75 -12.82 -16.87
C PRO A 130 -5.07 -13.31 -16.23
N ALA A 131 -5.16 -14.61 -15.94
CA ALA A 131 -6.31 -15.21 -15.27
C ALA A 131 -6.46 -14.71 -13.82
N ALA A 132 -5.34 -14.60 -13.10
CA ALA A 132 -5.29 -14.04 -11.75
C ALA A 132 -5.75 -12.58 -11.71
N ARG A 133 -5.27 -11.73 -12.63
CA ARG A 133 -5.73 -10.33 -12.77
C ARG A 133 -7.23 -10.23 -13.02
N LYS A 134 -7.77 -11.08 -13.89
CA LYS A 134 -9.22 -11.11 -14.16
C LYS A 134 -10.01 -11.51 -12.91
N SER A 135 -9.50 -12.47 -12.13
CA SER A 135 -10.12 -12.86 -10.86
C SER A 135 -10.08 -11.73 -9.84
N LEU A 136 -8.97 -10.99 -9.76
CA LEU A 136 -8.85 -9.82 -8.87
C LEU A 136 -9.90 -8.75 -9.21
N ALA A 137 -10.04 -8.41 -10.49
CA ALA A 137 -11.06 -7.45 -10.95
C ALA A 137 -12.49 -7.90 -10.65
N SER A 138 -12.76 -9.22 -10.60
CA SER A 138 -14.08 -9.75 -10.26
C SER A 138 -14.43 -9.64 -8.77
N VAL A 139 -13.43 -9.60 -7.88
CA VAL A 139 -13.63 -9.46 -6.42
C VAL A 139 -13.50 -8.01 -5.94
N GLU A 140 -12.96 -7.13 -6.78
CA GLU A 140 -12.73 -5.70 -6.48
C GLU A 140 -14.02 -4.95 -6.10
N SER A 141 -15.20 -5.41 -6.56
CA SER A 141 -16.50 -4.86 -6.18
C SER A 141 -16.90 -5.16 -4.73
N MET A 142 -16.36 -6.22 -4.14
CA MET A 142 -16.67 -6.66 -2.77
C MET A 142 -15.60 -6.20 -1.78
N ALA A 143 -14.33 -6.36 -2.14
CA ALA A 143 -13.19 -5.97 -1.32
C ALA A 143 -12.06 -5.40 -2.18
N LYS A 144 -11.42 -4.33 -1.69
CA LYS A 144 -10.28 -3.75 -2.40
C LYS A 144 -9.06 -4.62 -2.13
N ILE A 145 -8.50 -5.22 -3.17
CA ILE A 145 -7.29 -6.04 -3.05
C ILE A 145 -6.20 -5.44 -3.93
N GLU A 146 -5.08 -5.12 -3.30
CA GLU A 146 -3.89 -4.59 -3.94
C GLU A 146 -2.81 -5.67 -3.92
N CYS A 147 -2.23 -5.97 -5.08
CA CYS A 147 -1.11 -6.90 -5.15
C CYS A 147 0.18 -6.12 -5.40
N PHE A 148 1.26 -6.48 -4.72
CA PHE A 148 2.60 -5.93 -4.94
C PHE A 148 3.59 -7.05 -5.23
N LEU A 149 4.52 -6.79 -6.14
CA LEU A 149 5.65 -7.69 -6.34
C LEU A 149 6.68 -7.38 -5.26
N GLU A 150 7.25 -8.40 -4.62
CA GLU A 150 8.31 -8.22 -3.61
C GLU A 150 9.48 -7.38 -4.17
N ASP A 151 9.86 -7.62 -5.43
CA ASP A 151 10.91 -6.85 -6.12
C ASP A 151 10.62 -5.34 -6.18
N ASP A 152 9.35 -4.94 -6.33
CA ASP A 152 8.94 -3.53 -6.37
C ASP A 152 9.06 -2.86 -4.98
N LEU A 153 9.13 -3.65 -3.90
CA LEU A 153 9.11 -3.20 -2.51
C LEU A 153 10.49 -3.23 -1.84
N LEU A 154 11.53 -3.69 -2.52
CA LEU A 154 12.88 -3.77 -1.93
C LEU A 154 13.47 -2.40 -1.58
N VAL A 155 12.97 -1.35 -2.21
CA VAL A 155 13.36 0.05 -1.95
C VAL A 155 12.09 0.89 -1.93
N ASN A 156 11.91 1.67 -0.86
CA ASN A 156 10.82 2.62 -0.80
C ASN A 156 11.05 3.78 -1.78
N ILE A 157 10.23 3.86 -2.82
CA ILE A 157 10.32 4.87 -3.88
C ILE A 157 10.07 6.29 -3.35
N THR A 158 9.34 6.45 -2.24
CA THR A 158 9.02 7.79 -1.68
C THR A 158 10.23 8.44 -1.01
N HIS A 159 11.25 7.66 -0.65
CA HIS A 159 12.50 8.16 -0.07
C HIS A 159 13.49 8.66 -1.14
N HIS A 160 13.19 8.45 -2.42
CA HIS A 160 14.05 8.86 -3.51
C HIS A 160 14.04 10.40 -3.68
N GLU A 161 15.20 11.02 -3.89
CA GLU A 161 15.36 12.48 -3.98
C GLU A 161 14.46 13.12 -5.06
N LEU A 162 14.33 12.47 -6.22
CA LEU A 162 13.48 12.94 -7.31
C LEU A 162 11.97 12.76 -7.07
N VAL A 163 11.57 12.05 -6.01
CA VAL A 163 10.17 11.81 -5.66
C VAL A 163 9.76 12.81 -4.58
N PRO A 164 8.99 13.87 -4.91
CA PRO A 164 8.54 14.84 -3.91
C PRO A 164 7.51 14.22 -2.96
N ARG A 165 7.22 14.91 -1.86
CA ARG A 165 6.19 14.47 -0.91
C ARG A 165 4.80 14.58 -1.51
N HIS A 166 4.05 13.49 -1.46
CA HIS A 166 2.67 13.39 -1.91
C HIS A 166 1.73 13.27 -0.71
N VAL A 167 0.69 14.10 -0.65
CA VAL A 167 -0.30 14.11 0.44
C VAL A 167 -1.68 14.02 -0.17
N LEU A 168 -2.45 12.99 0.19
CA LEU A 168 -3.84 12.84 -0.22
C LEU A 168 -4.68 13.97 0.41
N LEU A 169 -5.49 14.66 -0.39
CA LEU A 169 -6.44 15.64 0.12
C LEU A 169 -7.76 14.98 0.52
N SER A 170 -8.33 15.45 1.63
CA SER A 170 -9.70 15.10 2.01
C SER A 170 -10.72 15.67 1.02
N ARG A 171 -11.98 15.22 1.13
CA ARG A 171 -13.08 15.72 0.29
C ARG A 171 -13.29 17.23 0.49
N ASP A 172 -13.17 17.69 1.74
CA ASP A 172 -13.33 19.10 2.09
C ASP A 172 -12.16 19.95 1.60
N GLU A 173 -10.93 19.45 1.73
CA GLU A 173 -9.74 20.12 1.20
C GLU A 173 -9.78 20.21 -0.33
N LYS A 174 -10.22 19.15 -1.00
CA LYS A 174 -10.46 19.15 -2.46
C LYS A 174 -11.52 20.18 -2.84
N ALA A 175 -12.65 20.24 -2.13
CA ALA A 175 -13.71 21.20 -2.40
C ALA A 175 -13.22 22.66 -2.19
N ALA A 176 -12.47 22.90 -1.11
CA ALA A 176 -11.86 24.19 -0.82
C ALA A 176 -10.84 24.61 -1.90
N LEU A 177 -10.01 23.67 -2.39
CA LEU A 177 -9.06 23.88 -3.48
C LEU A 177 -9.78 24.33 -4.76
N LEU A 178 -10.79 23.57 -5.20
CA LEU A 178 -11.53 23.87 -6.42
C LEU A 178 -12.25 25.20 -6.32
N LYS A 179 -12.85 25.52 -5.15
CA LYS A 179 -13.49 26.80 -4.89
C LYS A 179 -12.50 27.97 -4.93
N ARG A 180 -11.34 27.82 -4.28
CA ARG A 180 -10.29 28.86 -4.20
C ARG A 180 -9.76 29.25 -5.57
N TYR A 181 -9.51 28.26 -6.43
CA TYR A 181 -8.99 28.50 -7.78
C TYR A 181 -10.08 28.63 -8.86
N ARG A 182 -11.36 28.47 -8.49
CA ARG A 182 -12.51 28.48 -9.41
C ARG A 182 -12.34 27.48 -10.57
N LEU A 183 -11.86 26.28 -10.25
CA LEU A 183 -11.57 25.22 -11.20
C LEU A 183 -12.62 24.10 -11.14
N LYS A 184 -12.85 23.45 -12.28
CA LYS A 184 -13.49 22.13 -12.37
C LYS A 184 -12.44 21.05 -12.17
N GLU A 185 -12.83 19.90 -11.64
CA GLU A 185 -11.92 18.76 -11.45
C GLU A 185 -11.17 18.36 -12.72
N THR A 186 -11.86 18.39 -13.86
CA THR A 186 -11.32 18.03 -15.17
C THR A 186 -10.18 18.93 -15.65
N GLN A 187 -10.01 20.11 -15.05
CA GLN A 187 -8.96 21.08 -15.36
C GLN A 187 -7.68 20.86 -14.55
N LEU A 188 -7.72 20.01 -13.51
CA LEU A 188 -6.52 19.67 -12.77
C LEU A 188 -5.58 18.77 -13.63
N PRO A 189 -4.26 18.96 -13.53
CA PRO A 189 -3.30 18.03 -14.10
C PRO A 189 -3.57 16.60 -13.62
N ARG A 190 -3.36 15.61 -14.48
CA ARG A 190 -3.72 14.23 -14.19
C ARG A 190 -2.52 13.40 -13.72
N MET A 191 -2.82 12.38 -12.92
CA MET A 191 -1.91 11.30 -12.52
C MET A 191 -2.65 9.97 -12.75
N LEU A 192 -1.98 8.99 -13.34
CA LEU A 192 -2.60 7.68 -13.59
C LEU A 192 -2.71 6.88 -12.29
N GLN A 193 -3.78 6.09 -12.14
CA GLN A 193 -3.86 5.10 -11.04
C GLN A 193 -2.69 4.09 -11.04
N LYS A 194 -2.09 3.84 -12.21
CA LYS A 194 -0.94 2.95 -12.38
C LYS A 194 0.41 3.61 -12.06
N ASP A 195 0.42 4.91 -11.74
CA ASP A 195 1.64 5.60 -11.30
C ASP A 195 2.19 4.92 -10.03
N PRO A 196 3.51 4.70 -9.91
CA PRO A 196 4.10 4.04 -8.75
C PRO A 196 3.70 4.68 -7.42
N VAL A 197 3.67 6.02 -7.34
CA VAL A 197 3.30 6.73 -6.11
C VAL A 197 1.79 6.67 -5.87
N ALA A 198 0.98 6.70 -6.95
CA ALA A 198 -0.47 6.50 -6.83
C ALA A 198 -0.81 5.10 -6.29
N ARG A 199 -0.10 4.07 -6.76
CA ARG A 199 -0.23 2.69 -6.28
C ARG A 199 0.27 2.56 -4.83
N TYR A 200 1.40 3.20 -4.49
CA TYR A 200 1.94 3.22 -3.13
C TYR A 200 0.94 3.84 -2.13
N LEU A 201 0.30 4.96 -2.46
CA LEU A 201 -0.71 5.60 -1.61
C LEU A 201 -2.11 4.98 -1.73
N GLY A 202 -2.32 4.00 -2.61
CA GLY A 202 -3.62 3.36 -2.83
C GLY A 202 -4.68 4.32 -3.40
N LEU A 203 -4.28 5.32 -4.21
CA LEU A 203 -5.17 6.35 -4.74
C LEU A 203 -6.29 5.78 -5.60
N LYS A 204 -7.49 6.34 -5.43
CA LYS A 204 -8.70 6.02 -6.20
C LYS A 204 -8.98 7.12 -7.22
N ARG A 205 -9.66 6.75 -8.31
CA ARG A 205 -10.14 7.69 -9.32
C ARG A 205 -10.92 8.83 -8.68
N GLY A 206 -10.60 10.06 -9.07
CA GLY A 206 -11.27 11.26 -8.55
C GLY A 206 -10.63 11.84 -7.28
N GLN A 207 -9.71 11.13 -6.63
CA GLN A 207 -8.93 11.70 -5.53
C GLN A 207 -7.89 12.70 -6.05
N VAL A 208 -7.57 13.70 -5.22
CA VAL A 208 -6.58 14.73 -5.56
C VAL A 208 -5.42 14.62 -4.59
N VAL A 209 -4.21 14.61 -5.12
CA VAL A 209 -2.97 14.59 -4.34
C VAL A 209 -2.29 15.95 -4.43
N LYS A 210 -1.84 16.45 -3.29
CA LYS A 210 -0.97 17.62 -3.17
C LYS A 210 0.48 17.16 -3.20
N ILE A 211 1.26 17.76 -4.09
CA ILE A 211 2.66 17.44 -4.33
C ILE A 211 3.49 18.62 -3.85
N ILE A 212 4.35 18.40 -2.84
CA ILE A 212 5.20 19.43 -2.27
C ILE A 212 6.65 19.13 -2.67
N ARG A 213 7.23 20.02 -3.48
CA ARG A 213 8.61 19.91 -3.94
C ARG A 213 9.45 21.11 -3.52
N ALA A 214 10.75 20.90 -3.36
CA ALA A 214 11.70 22.00 -3.25
C ALA A 214 11.72 22.79 -4.57
N SER A 215 11.87 24.11 -4.45
CA SER A 215 11.95 25.01 -5.59
C SER A 215 13.07 26.00 -5.36
N GLU A 216 13.97 26.14 -6.33
CA GLU A 216 15.11 27.06 -6.25
C GLU A 216 14.66 28.52 -6.08
N THR A 217 13.54 28.89 -6.71
CA THR A 217 13.03 30.27 -6.69
C THR A 217 12.10 30.58 -5.52
N ALA A 218 11.28 29.61 -5.10
CA ALA A 218 10.22 29.83 -4.10
C ALA A 218 10.45 29.07 -2.78
N GLY A 219 11.57 28.35 -2.64
CA GLY A 219 11.85 27.45 -1.52
C GLY A 219 11.01 26.17 -1.56
N ARG A 220 9.68 26.30 -1.45
CA ARG A 220 8.73 25.18 -1.58
C ARG A 220 7.61 25.54 -2.56
N TYR A 221 7.34 24.61 -3.48
CA TYR A 221 6.26 24.73 -4.46
C TYR A 221 5.25 23.60 -4.29
N ALA A 222 3.97 23.95 -4.20
CA ALA A 222 2.87 22.99 -4.12
C ALA A 222 2.15 22.89 -5.47
N SER A 223 1.96 21.67 -5.96
CA SER A 223 1.14 21.36 -7.12
C SER A 223 0.03 20.37 -6.73
N TYR A 224 -1.00 20.25 -7.56
CA TYR A 224 -2.14 19.36 -7.31
C TYR A 224 -2.40 18.50 -8.55
N ARG A 225 -2.62 17.20 -8.35
CA ARG A 225 -2.96 16.27 -9.44
C ARG A 225 -4.19 15.44 -9.13
N LEU A 226 -5.06 15.27 -10.12
CA LEU A 226 -6.23 14.40 -10.07
C LEU A 226 -5.85 12.98 -10.50
N CYS A 227 -6.16 11.99 -9.66
CA CYS A 227 -6.00 10.58 -9.99
C CYS A 227 -7.08 10.14 -11.00
N VAL A 228 -6.66 9.57 -12.14
CA VAL A 228 -7.54 9.10 -13.22
C VAL A 228 -7.35 7.63 -13.54
#